data_AF-A0A971G155-F1
#
_entry.id   AF-A0A971G155-F1
#
_cell.length_a   1.000
_cell.length_b   1.000
_cell.length_c   1.000
_cell.angle_alpha   90.00
_cell.angle_beta   90.00
_cell.angle_gamma   90.00
#
_symmetry.space_group_name_H-M   'P 1'
#
loop_
_entity.id
_entity.type
_entity.pdbx_description
1 polymer ?
#
loop_
_entity_poly.entity_id
_entity_poly.type
_entity_poly.pdbx_seq_one_letter_code
_entity_poly.pdbx_strand_id
1 'polypeptide(L)'
;MKRSKAIAIFLVLLVLAPTLAAATSIRDSLMKLSDSELLQLQQYLADELERRGLLSPQEDALWSTKTMGEELVWIPKSGTKYHDTSSCSNMKDPTQVSLDVAKELGYTPCKKCDPPKQ
;
A
#
# COMPACT_ATOMS: atom_id res chain seq x y z
N MET A 1 23.14 -42.52 -14.90
CA MET A 1 22.65 -41.45 -15.80
C MET A 1 21.23 -41.02 -15.39
N LYS A 2 21.09 -40.18 -14.35
CA LYS A 2 19.77 -39.74 -13.81
C LYS A 2 19.64 -38.21 -13.78
N ARG A 3 20.32 -37.49 -14.68
CA ARG A 3 20.32 -36.02 -14.74
C ARG A 3 19.52 -35.44 -15.93
N SER A 4 19.18 -36.24 -16.93
CA SER A 4 18.42 -35.74 -18.11
C SER A 4 16.93 -35.50 -17.86
N LYS A 5 16.31 -36.19 -16.90
CA LYS A 5 14.86 -36.03 -16.62
C LYS A 5 14.56 -34.73 -15.87
N ALA A 6 15.45 -34.29 -14.97
CA ALA A 6 15.25 -33.04 -14.22
C ALA A 6 15.38 -31.80 -15.12
N ILE A 7 16.29 -31.82 -16.11
CA ILE A 7 16.50 -30.70 -17.04
C ILE A 7 15.35 -30.60 -18.05
N ALA A 8 14.83 -31.73 -18.53
CA ALA A 8 13.67 -31.75 -19.41
C ALA A 8 12.39 -31.26 -18.69
N ILE A 9 12.20 -31.60 -17.41
CA ILE A 9 11.07 -31.11 -16.60
C ILE A 9 11.21 -29.61 -16.30
N PHE A 10 12.44 -29.12 -16.03
CA PHE A 10 12.68 -27.70 -15.79
C PHE A 10 12.50 -26.86 -17.07
N LEU A 11 12.87 -27.39 -18.24
CA LEU A 11 12.61 -26.74 -19.54
C LEU A 11 11.13 -26.79 -19.95
N VAL A 12 10.39 -27.81 -19.55
CA VAL A 12 8.92 -27.87 -19.76
C VAL A 12 8.19 -26.90 -18.81
N LEU A 13 8.66 -26.72 -17.57
CA LEU A 13 8.13 -25.71 -16.63
C LEU A 13 8.48 -24.27 -17.04
N LEU A 14 9.61 -24.05 -17.73
CA LEU A 14 10.01 -22.73 -18.24
C LEU A 14 9.22 -22.31 -19.50
N VAL A 15 8.57 -23.25 -20.19
CA VAL A 15 7.73 -23.01 -21.38
C VAL A 15 6.23 -23.03 -21.05
N LEU A 16 5.85 -23.36 -19.81
CA LEU A 16 4.48 -23.26 -19.30
C LEU A 16 4.15 -21.89 -18.67
N ALA A 17 4.85 -20.83 -19.05
CA ALA A 17 4.47 -19.45 -18.73
C ALA A 17 3.80 -18.73 -19.92
N PRO A 18 2.60 -19.13 -20.39
CA PRO A 18 1.63 -18.16 -20.90
C PRO A 18 0.88 -17.63 -19.66
N THR A 19 0.91 -16.38 -19.24
CA THR A 19 0.77 -15.16 -20.02
C THR A 19 1.11 -13.96 -19.10
N LEU A 20 2.25 -13.28 -19.32
CA LEU A 20 2.45 -11.91 -18.81
C LEU A 20 2.11 -10.85 -19.87
N ALA A 21 1.54 -11.24 -21.02
CA ALA A 21 1.12 -10.33 -22.08
C ALA A 21 -0.30 -9.76 -21.87
N ALA A 22 -1.15 -10.42 -21.08
CA ALA A 22 -2.53 -9.95 -20.85
C ALA A 22 -2.59 -8.77 -19.86
N ALA A 23 -1.70 -8.75 -18.86
CA ALA A 23 -1.67 -7.68 -17.85
C ALA A 23 -1.16 -6.34 -18.41
N THR A 24 -0.31 -6.35 -19.45
CA THR A 24 0.17 -5.12 -20.10
C THR A 24 -0.94 -4.46 -20.93
N SER A 25 -1.76 -5.26 -21.63
CA SER A 25 -2.87 -4.75 -22.46
C SER A 25 -3.90 -3.94 -21.67
N ILE A 26 -4.22 -4.36 -20.45
CA ILE A 26 -5.17 -3.63 -19.59
C ILE A 26 -4.56 -2.30 -19.14
N ARG A 27 -3.28 -2.29 -18.74
CA ARG A 27 -2.56 -1.08 -18.33
C ARG A 27 -2.48 -0.05 -19.46
N ASP A 28 -2.16 -0.48 -20.67
CA ASP A 28 -2.07 0.41 -21.84
C ASP A 28 -3.43 0.97 -22.24
N SER A 29 -4.50 0.21 -22.01
CA SER A 29 -5.88 0.68 -22.22
C SER A 29 -6.29 1.69 -21.15
N LEU A 30 -5.91 1.45 -19.89
CA LEU A 30 -6.17 2.35 -18.76
C LEU A 30 -5.47 3.70 -18.92
N MET A 31 -4.23 3.71 -19.43
CA MET A 31 -3.45 4.93 -19.69
C MET A 31 -4.01 5.81 -20.82
N LYS A 32 -4.87 5.26 -21.69
CA LYS A 32 -5.52 6.00 -22.79
C LYS A 32 -6.82 6.66 -22.38
N LEU A 33 -7.36 6.33 -21.21
CA LEU A 33 -8.60 6.90 -20.71
C LEU A 33 -8.35 8.27 -20.09
N SER A 34 -9.27 9.20 -20.30
CA SER A 34 -9.30 10.48 -19.60
C SER A 34 -9.67 10.31 -18.12
N ASP A 35 -9.36 11.32 -17.30
CA ASP A 35 -9.67 11.31 -15.86
C ASP A 35 -11.16 11.05 -15.59
N SER A 36 -12.05 11.60 -16.43
CA SER A 36 -13.49 11.38 -16.32
C SER A 36 -13.90 9.94 -16.61
N GLU A 37 -13.26 9.30 -17.60
CA GLU A 37 -13.54 7.90 -17.96
C GLU A 37 -12.99 6.94 -16.91
N LEU A 38 -11.83 7.27 -16.33
CA LEU A 38 -11.26 6.53 -15.20
C LEU A 38 -12.18 6.57 -13.97
N LEU A 39 -12.75 7.74 -13.65
CA LEU A 39 -13.73 7.87 -12.57
C LEU A 39 -15.00 7.05 -12.83
N GLN A 40 -15.50 7.05 -14.07
CA GLN A 40 -16.66 6.24 -14.44
C GLN A 40 -16.37 4.75 -14.32
N LEU A 41 -15.19 4.29 -14.72
CA LEU A 41 -14.77 2.91 -14.53
C LEU A 41 -14.63 2.53 -13.07
N GLN A 42 -14.10 3.42 -12.23
CA GLN A 42 -14.03 3.20 -10.80
C GLN A 42 -15.42 2.99 -10.20
N GLN A 43 -16.39 3.85 -10.54
CA GLN A 43 -17.76 3.69 -10.07
C GLN A 43 -18.39 2.39 -10.57
N TYR A 44 -18.21 2.07 -11.85
CA TYR A 44 -18.75 0.84 -12.43
C TYR A 44 -18.17 -0.42 -11.76
N LEU A 45 -16.86 -0.44 -11.50
CA LEU A 45 -16.22 -1.56 -10.79
C LEU A 45 -16.74 -1.69 -9.36
N ALA A 46 -16.96 -0.58 -8.65
CA ALA A 46 -17.55 -0.61 -7.32
C ALA A 46 -18.96 -1.24 -7.33
N ASP A 47 -19.83 -0.77 -8.23
CA ASP A 47 -21.19 -1.31 -8.40
C ASP A 47 -21.18 -2.81 -8.78
N GLU A 48 -20.26 -3.23 -9.67
CA GLU A 48 -20.16 -4.62 -10.11
C GLU A 48 -19.66 -5.54 -8.99
N LEU A 49 -18.72 -5.07 -8.17
CA LEU A 49 -18.24 -5.81 -7.01
C LEU A 49 -19.33 -5.94 -5.93
N GLU A 50 -20.14 -4.90 -5.72
CA GLU A 50 -21.31 -4.94 -4.82
C GLU A 50 -22.37 -5.93 -5.34
N ARG A 51 -22.71 -5.88 -6.64
CA ARG A 51 -23.63 -6.84 -7.27
C ARG A 51 -23.19 -8.29 -7.11
N ARG A 52 -21.87 -8.53 -7.09
CA ARG A 52 -21.28 -9.85 -6.89
C ARG A 52 -21.12 -10.23 -5.42
N GLY A 53 -21.44 -9.33 -4.48
CA GLY A 53 -21.22 -9.53 -3.05
C GLY A 53 -19.74 -9.69 -2.67
N LEU A 54 -18.84 -9.18 -3.51
CA LEU A 54 -17.38 -9.17 -3.26
C LEU A 54 -16.94 -7.93 -2.50
N LEU A 55 -17.78 -6.89 -2.49
CA LEU A 55 -17.73 -5.79 -1.55
C LEU A 55 -18.99 -5.85 -0.69
N SER A 56 -18.83 -5.74 0.63
CA SER A 56 -19.93 -5.55 1.56
C SER A 56 -19.76 -4.18 2.21
N PRO A 57 -20.82 -3.37 2.40
CA PRO A 57 -20.74 -2.13 3.17
C PRO A 57 -20.21 -2.30 4.61
N GLN A 58 -19.99 -3.55 5.06
CA GLN A 58 -19.37 -3.84 6.36
C GLN A 58 -17.84 -3.82 6.34
N GLU A 59 -17.17 -3.69 5.18
CA GLU A 59 -15.72 -3.44 5.15
C GLU A 59 -15.34 -1.97 5.37
N ASP A 60 -16.34 -1.09 5.47
CA ASP A 60 -16.21 0.22 6.08
C ASP A 60 -15.77 0.09 7.55
N ALA A 61 -16.01 -1.05 8.21
CA ALA A 61 -15.43 -1.36 9.51
C ALA A 61 -13.96 -1.83 9.43
N LEU A 62 -13.40 -2.14 8.27
CA LEU A 62 -11.97 -2.50 8.14
C LEU A 62 -11.08 -1.34 7.68
N TRP A 63 -11.64 -0.31 7.03
CA TRP A 63 -10.95 0.96 6.82
C TRP A 63 -11.24 1.99 7.93
N SER A 64 -12.40 1.90 8.61
CA SER A 64 -12.75 2.82 9.72
C SER A 64 -12.43 2.27 11.12
N THR A 65 -12.15 0.97 11.30
CA THR A 65 -11.51 0.49 12.54
C THR A 65 -9.98 0.69 12.53
N LYS A 66 -9.37 0.87 11.34
CA LYS A 66 -7.94 1.25 11.27
C LYS A 66 -7.72 2.66 11.81
N THR A 67 -8.66 3.58 11.61
CA THR A 67 -8.52 4.98 12.05
C THR A 67 -9.02 5.26 13.48
N MET A 68 -9.64 4.29 14.17
CA MET A 68 -10.04 4.43 15.59
C MET A 68 -8.94 4.00 16.59
N GLY A 69 -7.70 3.84 16.15
CA GLY A 69 -6.56 3.55 17.02
C GLY A 69 -5.18 3.80 16.40
N GLU A 70 -5.11 4.37 15.18
CA GLU A 70 -3.84 4.73 14.57
C GLU A 70 -3.23 5.90 15.32
N GLU A 71 -2.19 5.61 16.09
CA GLU A 71 -1.48 6.63 16.84
C GLU A 71 -0.79 7.59 15.89
N LEU A 72 -1.21 8.85 15.93
CA LEU A 72 -0.66 9.89 15.07
C LEU A 72 0.60 10.48 15.72
N VAL A 73 1.68 10.52 14.96
CA VAL A 73 2.96 11.08 15.36
C VAL A 73 3.40 12.14 14.38
N TRP A 74 4.30 13.01 14.82
CA TRP A 74 4.87 14.07 14.00
C TRP A 74 6.28 13.72 13.56
N ILE A 75 6.56 13.85 12.27
CA ILE A 75 7.90 13.70 11.70
C ILE A 75 8.43 15.07 11.26
N PRO A 76 9.70 15.40 11.56
CA PRO A 76 10.33 16.61 11.05
C PRO A 76 10.72 16.43 9.58
N LYS A 77 10.83 17.53 8.85
CA LYS A 77 11.44 17.51 7.50
C LYS A 77 12.91 17.08 7.51
N SER A 78 13.58 17.28 8.64
CA SER A 78 14.99 16.94 8.84
C SER A 78 15.16 16.06 10.07
N GLY A 79 15.82 14.91 9.93
CA GLY A 79 16.11 13.98 11.02
C GLY A 79 15.49 12.61 10.79
N THR A 80 15.63 11.74 11.78
CA THR A 80 15.22 10.32 11.70
C THR A 80 14.36 9.91 12.90
N LYS A 81 13.71 10.90 13.52
CA LYS A 81 12.90 10.68 14.74
C LYS A 81 11.47 11.13 14.57
N TYR A 82 10.52 10.34 15.06
CA TYR A 82 9.13 10.75 15.21
C TYR A 82 8.88 11.27 16.63
N HIS A 83 7.87 12.13 16.76
CA HIS A 83 7.59 12.94 17.94
C HIS A 83 6.11 12.88 18.29
N ASP A 84 5.80 13.08 19.57
CA ASP A 84 4.42 13.19 20.07
C ASP A 84 3.81 14.55 19.71
N THR A 85 4.66 15.60 19.69
CA THR A 85 4.25 16.98 19.46
C THR A 85 5.01 17.62 18.30
N SER A 86 4.34 18.50 17.55
CA SER A 86 4.93 19.31 16.48
C SER A 86 5.90 20.41 16.97
N SER A 87 5.99 20.68 18.27
CA SER A 87 6.76 21.79 18.85
C SER A 87 8.11 21.39 19.45
N CYS A 88 8.51 20.12 19.33
CA CYS A 88 9.83 19.68 19.81
C CYS A 88 10.96 20.44 19.11
N SER A 89 12.09 20.64 19.78
CA SER A 89 13.19 21.56 19.38
C SER A 89 13.78 21.38 17.97
N ASN A 90 13.53 20.25 17.28
CA ASN A 90 14.01 19.98 15.91
C ASN A 90 12.87 19.91 14.87
N MET A 91 11.68 20.40 15.21
CA MET A 91 10.51 20.33 14.35
C MET A 91 10.43 21.56 13.44
N LYS A 92 11.19 21.51 12.33
CA LYS A 92 11.02 22.47 11.24
C LYS A 92 10.09 21.89 10.20
N ASP A 93 8.95 22.56 9.97
CA ASP A 93 7.95 22.16 8.98
C ASP A 93 7.48 20.71 9.17
N PRO A 94 6.95 20.36 10.36
CA PRO A 94 6.64 18.98 10.68
C PRO A 94 5.36 18.49 9.99
N THR A 95 5.36 17.21 9.62
CA THR A 95 4.20 16.52 9.03
C THR A 95 3.64 15.53 10.02
N GLN A 96 2.32 15.47 10.16
CA GLN A 96 1.65 14.45 10.95
C GLN A 96 1.41 13.20 10.10
N VAL A 97 1.78 12.03 10.60
CA VAL A 97 1.64 10.72 9.96
C VAL A 97 1.20 9.69 11.00
N SER A 98 0.75 8.51 10.58
CA SER A 98 0.54 7.40 11.52
C SER A 98 1.87 6.82 12.00
N LEU A 99 1.87 6.21 13.18
CA LEU A 99 3.03 5.54 13.78
C LEU A 99 3.59 4.45 12.85
N ASP A 100 2.72 3.68 12.21
CA ASP A 100 3.10 2.65 11.23
C ASP A 100 3.88 3.24 10.07
N VAL A 101 3.37 4.33 9.48
CA VAL A 101 4.04 5.03 8.38
C VAL A 101 5.40 5.57 8.84
N ALA A 102 5.48 6.15 10.04
CA ALA A 102 6.77 6.61 10.58
C ALA A 102 7.79 5.45 10.73
N LYS A 103 7.34 4.27 11.19
CA LYS A 103 8.19 3.08 11.34
C LYS A 103 8.62 2.50 9.99
N GLU A 104 7.71 2.40 9.03
CA GLU A 104 7.99 1.94 7.66
C GLU A 104 9.03 2.84 6.97
N LEU A 105 8.96 4.15 7.23
CA LEU A 105 9.95 5.13 6.74
C LEU A 105 11.28 5.10 7.52
N GLY A 106 11.43 4.24 8.54
CA GLY A 106 12.66 4.06 9.31
C GLY A 106 12.89 5.08 10.42
N TYR A 107 11.85 5.79 10.87
CA TYR A 107 11.96 6.74 11.97
C TYR A 107 11.99 6.01 13.32
N THR A 108 12.72 6.60 14.27
CA THR A 108 12.87 6.10 15.65
C THR A 108 12.19 7.03 16.65
N PRO A 109 11.77 6.57 17.84
CA PRO A 109 11.13 7.45 18.81
C PRO A 109 12.08 8.55 19.32
N CYS A 110 11.54 9.75 19.50
CA CYS A 110 12.22 10.82 20.22
C CYS A 110 12.28 10.52 21.72
N LYS A 111 13.48 10.47 22.31
CA LYS A 111 13.66 10.24 23.75
C LYS A 111 13.08 11.35 24.64
N LYS A 112 12.95 12.57 24.12
CA LYS A 112 12.43 13.74 24.87
C LYS A 112 10.90 13.79 24.89
N CYS A 113 10.26 13.42 23.80
CA CYS A 113 8.82 13.57 23.63
C CYS A 113 8.01 12.39 24.18
N ASP A 114 8.68 11.32 24.59
CA ASP A 114 8.09 10.01 24.91
C ASP A 114 6.90 9.62 24.01
N PRO A 115 7.09 9.63 22.68
CA PRO A 115 6.03 9.29 21.76
C PRO A 115 5.69 7.81 21.86
N PRO A 116 4.53 7.42 21.34
CA PRO A 116 4.13 6.03 21.29
C PRO A 116 5.00 5.11 20.46
N LYS A 117 4.98 3.82 20.80
CA LYS A 117 5.96 2.84 20.31
C LYS A 117 5.33 1.54 19.78
N GLN A 118 4.01 1.37 19.88
CA GLN A 118 3.25 0.13 19.54
C GLN A 118 3.48 -0.30 18.10
#